data_AF-A0A427XCK9-F1
#
_entry.id   AF-A0A427XCK9-F1
#
_cell.length_a   1.000
_cell.length_b   1.000
_cell.length_c   1.000
_cell.angle_alpha   90.00
_cell.angle_beta   90.00
_cell.angle_gamma   90.00
#
_symmetry.space_group_name_H-M   'P 1'
#
loop_
_entity.id
_entity.type
_entity.pdbx_description
1 polymer ?
#
loop_
_entity_poly.entity_id
_entity_poly.type
_entity_poly.pdbx_seq_one_letter_code
_entity_poly.pdbx_strand_id
1 'polypeptide(L)'
;MSSAMKEQISALAARKATVQTHPGQQNALVPAAKLAKNKRLPATMITPAGKIEVSKKIKSNGDSSKKKKRSEAGKEKALERMERLQVKVQHSEDKKAKRKRAKLAWE
;
A
#
# COMPACT_ATOMS: atom_id res chain seq x y z
N MET A 1 -12.04 -30.32 10.11
CA MET A 1 -11.56 -29.15 10.89
C MET A 1 -12.03 -29.31 12.32
N SER A 2 -11.10 -29.41 13.28
CA SER A 2 -11.41 -29.62 14.70
C SER A 2 -12.09 -28.39 15.32
N SER A 3 -12.92 -28.60 16.35
CA SER A 3 -13.62 -27.52 17.07
C SER A 3 -12.65 -26.49 17.62
N ALA A 4 -11.51 -26.94 18.15
CA ALA A 4 -10.43 -26.11 18.68
C ALA A 4 -9.89 -25.11 17.63
N MET A 5 -9.78 -25.50 16.36
CA MET A 5 -9.30 -24.61 15.30
C MET A 5 -10.34 -23.52 14.97
N LYS A 6 -11.63 -23.84 15.02
CA LYS A 6 -12.71 -22.85 14.80
C LYS A 6 -12.76 -21.83 15.94
N GLU A 7 -12.56 -22.26 17.18
CA GLU A 7 -12.48 -21.37 18.35
C GLU A 7 -11.26 -20.46 18.29
N GLN A 8 -10.09 -20.97 17.90
CA GLN A 8 -8.89 -20.15 17.72
C GLN A 8 -9.07 -19.08 16.64
N ILE A 9 -9.71 -19.43 15.51
CA ILE A 9 -9.99 -18.47 14.43
C ILE A 9 -11.00 -17.41 14.90
N SER A 10 -12.04 -17.81 15.64
CA SER A 10 -13.03 -16.89 16.21
C SER A 10 -12.40 -15.94 17.24
N ALA A 11 -11.57 -16.47 18.14
CA ALA A 11 -10.83 -15.69 19.12
C ALA A 11 -9.82 -14.72 18.46
N LEU A 12 -9.14 -15.16 17.40
CA LEU A 12 -8.23 -14.32 16.61
C LEU A 12 -9.00 -13.22 15.85
N ALA A 13 -10.19 -13.52 15.33
CA ALA A 13 -11.06 -12.56 14.67
C ALA A 13 -11.60 -11.50 15.65
N ALA A 14 -12.02 -11.92 16.85
CA ALA A 14 -12.45 -11.02 17.92
C ALA A 14 -11.30 -10.11 18.39
N ARG A 15 -10.08 -10.65 18.56
CA ARG A 15 -8.89 -9.85 18.85
C ARG A 15 -8.57 -8.86 17.72
N LYS A 16 -8.62 -9.28 16.46
CA LYS A 16 -8.36 -8.36 15.32
C LYS A 16 -9.42 -7.28 15.15
N ALA A 17 -10.66 -7.51 15.56
CA ALA A 17 -11.71 -6.49 15.54
C ALA A 17 -11.47 -5.36 16.58
N THR A 18 -10.70 -5.64 17.64
CA THR A 18 -10.34 -4.66 18.68
C THR A 18 -8.91 -4.13 18.56
N VAL A 19 -8.13 -4.61 17.58
CA VAL A 19 -6.75 -4.14 17.34
C VAL A 19 -6.78 -2.73 16.77
N GLN A 20 -6.63 -1.78 17.68
CA GLN A 20 -6.27 -0.40 17.45
C GLN A 20 -5.01 -0.31 16.60
N THR A 21 -4.97 0.65 15.67
CA THR A 21 -3.81 0.86 14.78
C THR A 21 -2.61 1.50 15.48
N HIS A 22 -2.74 1.90 16.75
CA HIS A 22 -1.64 2.45 17.56
C HIS A 22 -1.73 2.00 19.03
N PRO A 23 -0.64 1.45 19.62
CA PRO A 23 -0.61 1.12 21.04
C PRO A 23 -0.56 2.42 21.85
N GLY A 24 -1.69 2.85 22.42
CA GLY A 24 -1.75 4.01 23.32
C GLY A 24 -3.02 4.87 23.23
N GLN A 25 -3.84 4.72 22.19
CA GLN A 25 -5.14 5.39 22.17
C GLN A 25 -6.16 4.53 22.93
N GLN A 26 -6.35 4.77 24.23
CA GLN A 26 -7.57 4.30 24.88
C GLN A 26 -8.79 4.82 24.10
N ASN A 27 -9.90 4.07 24.13
CA ASN A 27 -11.17 4.42 23.48
C ASN A 27 -11.66 5.79 23.97
N ALA A 28 -11.10 6.87 23.42
CA ALA A 28 -11.47 8.21 23.75
C ALA A 28 -12.90 8.38 23.23
N LEU A 29 -13.83 8.62 24.15
CA LEU A 29 -15.18 9.05 23.82
C LEU A 29 -15.06 10.43 23.19
N VAL A 30 -14.83 10.46 21.87
CA VAL A 30 -14.76 11.71 21.12
C VAL A 30 -16.19 12.25 21.02
N PRO A 31 -16.45 13.52 21.40
CA PRO A 31 -17.77 14.11 21.26
C PRO A 31 -18.30 13.96 19.83
N ALA A 32 -19.57 13.54 19.69
CA ALA A 32 -20.20 13.28 18.41
C ALA A 32 -20.08 14.47 17.42
N ALA A 33 -20.13 15.70 17.93
CA ALA A 33 -19.96 16.92 17.15
C ALA A 33 -18.58 17.04 16.46
N LYS A 34 -17.51 16.55 17.09
CA LYS A 34 -16.17 16.54 16.49
C LYS A 34 -16.06 15.45 15.42
N LEU A 35 -16.70 14.30 15.63
CA LEU A 35 -16.75 13.21 14.65
C LEU A 35 -17.61 13.56 13.44
N ALA A 36 -18.73 14.27 13.63
CA ALA A 36 -19.64 14.67 12.56
C ALA A 36 -18.98 15.62 11.55
N LYS A 37 -17.98 16.40 11.98
CA LYS A 37 -17.19 17.28 11.11
C LYS A 37 -16.12 16.54 10.30
N ASN A 38 -15.93 15.25 10.53
CA ASN A 38 -14.95 14.46 9.79
C ASN A 38 -15.49 14.07 8.41
N LYS A 39 -15.01 14.74 7.35
CA LYS A 39 -15.39 14.47 5.95
C LYS A 39 -15.13 13.03 5.48
N ARG A 40 -14.26 12.28 6.17
CA ARG A 40 -13.91 10.89 5.80
C ARG A 40 -14.86 9.85 6.41
N LEU A 41 -15.62 10.23 7.43
CA LEU A 41 -16.58 9.34 8.09
C LEU A 41 -18.00 9.71 7.64
N PRO A 42 -18.77 8.78 7.06
CA PRO A 42 -20.17 9.05 6.76
C PRO A 42 -20.94 9.20 8.07
N ALA A 43 -21.93 10.10 8.08
CA ALA A 43 -22.76 10.38 9.25
C ALA A 43 -23.45 9.11 9.81
N THR A 44 -23.74 8.15 8.94
CA THR A 44 -24.34 6.85 9.30
C THR A 44 -23.45 5.96 10.16
N MET A 45 -22.15 6.20 10.20
CA MET A 45 -21.20 5.45 11.03
C MET A 45 -20.98 6.06 12.42
N ILE A 46 -21.59 7.21 12.72
CA ILE A 46 -21.44 7.91 13.99
C ILE A 46 -22.69 7.66 14.83
N THR A 47 -22.52 6.96 15.95
CA THR A 47 -23.61 6.78 16.92
C THR A 47 -23.86 8.08 17.70
N PRO A 48 -25.08 8.29 18.26
CA PRO A 48 -25.36 9.44 19.12
C PRO A 48 -24.43 9.56 20.33
N ALA A 49 -23.88 8.44 20.80
CA ALA A 49 -22.89 8.38 21.87
C ALA A 49 -21.46 8.73 21.43
N GLY A 50 -21.25 9.13 20.17
CA GLY A 50 -19.93 9.49 19.64
C GLY A 50 -19.00 8.31 19.39
N LYS A 51 -19.52 7.09 19.24
CA LYS A 51 -18.74 5.91 18.83
C LYS A 51 -18.86 5.69 17.33
N ILE A 52 -17.76 5.28 16.71
CA ILE A 52 -17.70 4.94 15.28
C ILE A 52 -18.05 3.45 15.13
N GLU A 53 -19.14 3.13 14.45
CA GLU A 53 -19.46 1.74 14.07
C GLU A 53 -18.77 1.37 12.77
N VAL A 54 -18.06 0.23 12.77
CA VAL A 54 -17.37 -0.26 11.57
C VAL A 54 -18.40 -0.85 10.60
N SER A 55 -18.35 -0.42 9.34
CA SER A 55 -19.20 -0.93 8.27
C SER A 55 -19.02 -2.45 8.12
N LYS A 56 -20.10 -3.22 8.32
CA LYS A 56 -20.18 -4.67 8.10
C LYS A 56 -20.24 -5.00 6.59
N LYS A 57 -19.33 -4.47 5.79
CA LYS A 57 -19.31 -4.73 4.35
C LYS A 57 -18.92 -6.20 4.13
N ILE A 58 -19.86 -6.98 3.63
CA ILE A 58 -19.62 -8.36 3.15
C ILE A 58 -18.50 -8.28 2.11
N LYS A 59 -17.43 -9.06 2.34
CA LYS A 59 -16.27 -9.13 1.44
C LYS A 59 -16.72 -9.74 0.11
N SER A 60 -17.15 -8.93 -0.86
CA SER A 60 -17.27 -9.41 -2.23
C SER A 60 -15.86 -9.51 -2.83
N ASN A 61 -15.46 -10.71 -3.24
CA ASN A 61 -14.15 -11.05 -3.81
C ASN A 61 -13.93 -10.49 -5.24
N GLY A 62 -14.36 -9.25 -5.53
CA GLY A 62 -14.58 -8.77 -6.89
C GLY A 62 -13.49 -7.89 -7.54
N ASP A 63 -12.30 -7.70 -6.95
CA ASP A 63 -11.34 -6.66 -7.40
C ASP A 63 -9.96 -7.19 -7.88
N SER A 64 -9.88 -8.46 -8.30
CA SER A 64 -8.62 -9.07 -8.74
C SER A 64 -8.14 -8.60 -10.13
N SER A 65 -9.05 -8.20 -11.02
CA SER A 65 -8.73 -7.80 -12.40
C SER A 65 -8.01 -6.45 -12.50
N LYS A 66 -8.42 -5.45 -11.70
CA LYS A 66 -7.79 -4.12 -11.67
C LYS A 66 -6.35 -4.16 -11.13
N LYS A 67 -6.07 -5.07 -10.20
CA LYS A 67 -4.71 -5.26 -9.66
C LYS A 67 -3.77 -5.88 -10.69
N LYS A 68 -4.25 -6.81 -11.52
CA LYS A 68 -3.46 -7.39 -12.62
C LYS A 68 -3.07 -6.35 -13.68
N LYS A 69 -4.03 -5.54 -14.15
CA LYS A 69 -3.74 -4.47 -15.15
C LYS A 69 -2.72 -3.43 -14.66
N ARG A 70 -2.78 -3.02 -13.38
CA ARG A 70 -1.78 -2.10 -12.79
C ARG A 70 -0.38 -2.71 -12.69
N SER A 71 -0.29 -4.03 -12.51
CA SER A 71 0.98 -4.75 -12.42
C SER A 71 1.68 -4.84 -13.79
N GLU A 72 0.93 -5.13 -14.86
CA GLU A 72 1.50 -5.23 -16.22
C GLU A 72 2.05 -3.90 -16.73
N ALA A 73 1.30 -2.80 -16.56
CA ALA A 73 1.80 -1.46 -16.90
C ALA A 73 3.02 -1.04 -16.07
N GLY A 74 3.16 -1.57 -14.84
CA GLY A 74 4.35 -1.35 -14.01
C GLY A 74 5.58 -2.11 -14.52
N LYS A 75 5.39 -3.32 -15.03
CA LYS A 75 6.46 -4.15 -15.62
C LYS A 75 7.00 -3.55 -16.92
N GLU A 76 6.11 -3.10 -17.81
CA GLU A 76 6.49 -2.47 -19.08
C GLU A 76 7.31 -1.20 -18.83
N LYS A 77 6.87 -0.32 -17.92
CA LYS A 77 7.62 0.88 -17.52
C LYS A 77 8.97 0.57 -16.87
N ALA A 78 9.09 -0.55 -16.17
CA ALA A 78 10.36 -0.97 -15.59
C ALA A 78 11.36 -1.41 -16.67
N LEU A 79 10.90 -2.17 -17.67
CA LEU A 79 11.73 -2.59 -18.81
C LEU A 79 12.20 -1.38 -19.63
N GLU A 80 11.31 -0.44 -19.93
CA GLU A 80 11.67 0.79 -20.64
C GLU A 80 12.75 1.61 -19.89
N ARG A 81 12.65 1.67 -18.55
CA ARG A 81 13.67 2.33 -17.72
C ARG A 81 15.02 1.61 -17.75
N MET A 82 15.01 0.28 -17.76
CA MET A 82 16.22 -0.51 -17.85
C MET A 82 16.93 -0.31 -19.19
N GLU A 83 16.19 -0.32 -20.30
CA GLU A 83 16.73 -0.06 -21.62
C GLU A 83 17.37 1.33 -21.72
N ARG A 84 16.68 2.37 -21.23
CA ARG A 84 17.22 3.73 -21.19
C ARG A 84 18.49 3.84 -20.34
N LEU A 85 18.60 3.09 -19.25
CA LEU A 85 19.81 3.05 -18.41
C LEU A 85 20.96 2.37 -19.15
N GLN A 86 20.71 1.26 -19.83
CA GLN A 86 21.72 0.56 -20.62
C GLN A 86 22.32 1.45 -21.70
N VAL A 87 21.48 2.16 -22.46
CA VAL A 87 21.93 3.11 -23.49
C VAL A 87 22.79 4.23 -22.90
N LYS A 88 22.40 4.77 -21.74
CA LYS A 88 23.19 5.81 -21.05
C LYS A 88 24.55 5.31 -20.60
N VAL A 89 24.63 4.09 -20.08
CA VAL A 89 25.89 3.47 -19.65
C VAL A 89 26.81 3.27 -20.83
N GLN A 90 26.32 2.65 -21.92
CA GLN A 90 27.11 2.45 -23.15
C GLN A 90 27.67 3.77 -23.68
N HIS A 91 26.83 4.81 -23.78
CA HIS A 91 27.29 6.12 -24.25
C HIS A 91 28.35 6.77 -23.33
N SER A 92 28.27 6.53 -22.02
CA SER A 92 29.29 6.97 -21.06
C SER A 92 30.60 6.21 -21.25
N GLU A 93 30.52 4.90 -21.45
CA GLU A 93 31.67 4.03 -21.72
C GLU A 93 32.35 4.38 -23.04
N ASP A 94 31.60 4.61 -24.11
CA ASP A 94 32.12 5.05 -25.40
C ASP A 94 32.85 6.39 -25.30
N LYS A 95 32.28 7.35 -24.54
CA LYS A 95 32.94 8.63 -24.29
C LYS A 95 34.24 8.45 -23.50
N LYS A 96 34.25 7.58 -22.49
CA LYS A 96 35.47 7.26 -21.73
C LYS A 96 36.50 6.56 -22.61
N ALA A 97 36.09 5.62 -23.46
CA ALA A 97 36.95 4.91 -24.38
C ALA A 97 37.57 5.85 -25.42
N LYS A 98 36.78 6.77 -26.00
CA LYS A 98 37.27 7.81 -26.91
C LYS A 98 38.31 8.70 -26.24
N ARG A 99 38.06 9.16 -25.00
CA ARG A 99 39.05 9.95 -24.24
C ARG A 99 40.33 9.18 -23.97
N LYS A 100 40.24 7.89 -23.59
CA LYS A 100 41.41 7.04 -23.38
C LYS A 100 42.22 6.86 -24.66
N ARG A 101 41.57 6.57 -25.79
CA ARG A 101 42.22 6.46 -27.10
C ARG A 101 42.89 7.76 -27.52
N ALA A 102 42.21 8.91 -27.33
CA ALA A 102 42.79 10.21 -27.62
C ALA A 102 44.02 10.48 -26.73
N LYS A 103 43.96 10.17 -25.43
CA LYS A 103 45.10 10.32 -24.54
C LYS A 103 46.31 9.46 -24.97
N LEU A 104 46.06 8.19 -25.28
CA LEU A 104 47.07 7.25 -25.78
C LEU A 104 47.68 7.64 -27.13
N ALA A 105 46.97 8.40 -27.96
CA ALA A 105 47.49 8.85 -29.25
C ALA A 105 48.39 10.10 -29.17
N TRP A 106 48.48 10.73 -28.00
CA TRP A 106 49.28 11.93 -27.73
C TRP A 106 50.46 11.67 -26.78
N GLU A 107 50.57 10.45 -26.22
CA GLU A 107 51.74 9.94 -25.48
C GLU A 107 52.60 9.09 -26.41
#